data_AF-A0A7C3K5Y6-F1
#
_entry.id   AF-A0A7C3K5Y6-F1
#
_cell.length_a   1.000
_cell.length_b   1.000
_cell.length_c   1.000
_cell.angle_alpha   90.00
_cell.angle_beta   90.00
_cell.angle_gamma   90.00
#
_symmetry.space_group_name_H-M   'P 1'
#
loop_
_entity.id
_entity.type
_entity.pdbx_description
1 polymer ?
#
loop_
_entity_poly.entity_id
_entity_poly.type
_entity_poly.pdbx_seq_one_letter_code
_entity_poly.pdbx_strand_id
1 'polypeptide(L)'
;MKQKDIALILVIVFVSGFFSFFVSRYLLVPSDVRTAQVEVVEPITAEFAEPDKKYFNAKSINPTQTIEIGGNGNEAPFEADSN
;
A
#
# COMPACT_ATOMS: atom_id res chain seq x y z
N MET A 1 -30.62 54.75 -6.22
CA MET A 1 -31.28 53.62 -6.92
C MET A 1 -32.66 53.45 -6.32
N LYS A 2 -33.70 53.40 -7.14
CA LYS A 2 -35.04 53.07 -6.64
C LYS A 2 -34.97 51.65 -6.07
N GLN A 3 -35.77 51.32 -5.05
CA GLN A 3 -35.77 49.97 -4.45
C GLN A 3 -35.92 48.86 -5.51
N LYS A 4 -36.62 49.16 -6.61
CA LYS A 4 -36.77 48.29 -7.79
C LYS A 4 -35.45 48.01 -8.52
N ASP A 5 -34.56 48.99 -8.62
CA ASP A 5 -33.27 48.84 -9.30
C ASP A 5 -32.33 47.95 -8.47
N ILE A 6 -32.35 48.10 -7.14
CA ILE A 6 -31.57 47.24 -6.22
C ILE A 6 -32.09 45.80 -6.24
N ALA A 7 -33.42 45.63 -6.25
CA ALA A 7 -34.04 44.32 -6.35
C ALA A 7 -33.67 43.60 -7.66
N LEU A 8 -33.67 44.32 -8.79
CA LEU A 8 -33.25 43.77 -10.08
C LEU A 8 -31.78 43.32 -10.06
N ILE A 9 -30.88 44.15 -9.52
CA ILE A 9 -29.46 43.83 -9.43
C ILE A 9 -29.24 42.58 -8.57
N LEU A 10 -29.94 42.47 -7.42
CA LEU A 10 -29.85 41.30 -6.56
C LEU A 10 -30.28 40.01 -7.27
N VAL A 11 -31.35 40.04 -8.06
CA VAL A 11 -31.79 38.88 -8.84
C VAL A 11 -30.73 38.48 -9.87
N ILE A 12 -30.16 39.43 -10.59
CA ILE A 12 -29.12 39.17 -11.59
C ILE A 12 -27.86 38.58 -10.94
N VAL A 13 -27.44 39.10 -9.80
CA VAL A 13 -26.29 38.57 -9.04
C VAL A 13 -26.57 37.14 -8.58
N PHE A 14 -27.79 36.85 -8.12
CA PHE A 14 -28.14 35.52 -7.66
C PHE A 14 -28.16 34.49 -8.80
N VAL A 15 -28.79 34.83 -9.92
CA VAL A 15 -28.87 33.96 -11.10
C VAL A 15 -27.49 33.75 -11.71
N SER A 16 -26.69 34.81 -11.86
CA SER A 16 -25.34 34.71 -12.42
C SER A 16 -24.39 33.94 -11.50
N GLY A 17 -24.47 34.15 -10.18
CA GLY A 17 -23.70 33.38 -9.20
C GLY A 17 -24.07 31.89 -9.22
N PHE A 18 -25.36 31.57 -9.30
CA PHE A 18 -25.84 30.20 -9.42
C PHE A 18 -25.29 29.52 -10.68
N PHE A 19 -25.43 30.15 -11.85
CA PHE A 19 -24.89 29.61 -13.10
C PHE A 19 -23.36 29.48 -13.09
N SER A 20 -22.65 30.47 -12.55
CA SER A 20 -21.19 30.47 -12.43
C SER A 20 -20.69 29.29 -11.60
N PHE A 21 -21.41 28.89 -10.55
CA PHE A 21 -21.05 27.72 -9.74
C PHE A 21 -21.07 26.40 -10.53
N PHE A 22 -22.08 26.18 -11.37
CA PHE A 22 -22.14 24.97 -12.19
C PHE A 22 -21.11 24.98 -13.32
N VAL A 23 -20.94 26.12 -13.98
CA VAL A 23 -19.98 26.26 -15.08
C VAL A 23 -18.54 26.11 -14.56
N SER A 24 -18.21 26.73 -13.43
CA SER A 24 -16.88 26.60 -12.83
C SER A 24 -16.59 25.18 -12.36
N ARG A 25 -17.57 24.48 -11.78
CA ARG A 25 -17.41 23.06 -11.42
C ARG A 25 -17.11 22.17 -12.63
N TYR A 26 -17.76 22.44 -13.77
CA TYR A 26 -17.53 21.67 -15.00
C TYR A 26 -16.20 22.01 -15.67
N LEU A 27 -15.82 23.28 -15.73
CA LEU A 27 -14.61 23.73 -16.45
C LEU A 27 -13.33 23.61 -15.62
N LEU A 28 -13.37 23.90 -14.31
CA LEU A 28 -12.16 24.04 -13.49
C LEU A 28 -11.80 22.76 -12.72
N VAL A 29 -12.70 21.79 -12.61
CA VAL A 29 -12.42 20.56 -11.86
C VAL A 29 -12.71 19.32 -12.71
N PRO A 30 -11.73 18.88 -13.53
CA PRO A 30 -11.75 17.53 -14.06
C PRO A 30 -11.70 16.54 -12.88
N SER A 31 -12.66 15.61 -12.82
CA SER A 31 -12.82 14.63 -11.72
C SER A 31 -11.61 13.70 -11.55
N ASP A 32 -10.86 13.55 -12.62
CA ASP A 32 -9.66 12.76 -12.85
C ASP A 32 -8.41 13.30 -12.15
N VAL A 33 -8.40 14.57 -11.72
CA VAL A 33 -7.27 15.17 -10.97
C VAL A 33 -7.38 14.90 -9.45
N ARG A 34 -8.48 14.30 -8.99
CA ARG A 34 -8.76 14.14 -7.54
C ARG A 34 -8.14 12.87 -6.92
N THR A 35 -7.52 12.02 -7.72
CA THR A 35 -6.88 10.79 -7.25
C THR A 35 -5.44 10.77 -7.75
N ALA A 36 -4.51 11.11 -6.86
CA ALA A 36 -3.10 10.86 -7.10
C ALA A 36 -2.86 9.35 -7.00
N GLN A 37 -2.30 8.76 -8.05
CA GLN A 37 -1.77 7.40 -7.96
C GLN A 37 -0.56 7.45 -7.05
N VAL A 38 -0.73 6.95 -5.84
CA VAL A 38 0.34 6.81 -4.85
C VAL A 38 0.67 5.34 -4.69
N GLU A 39 1.93 5.06 -4.41
CA GLU A 39 2.39 3.73 -4.13
C GLU A 39 1.76 3.24 -2.81
N VAL A 40 1.00 2.15 -2.89
CA VAL A 40 0.40 1.51 -1.72
C VAL A 40 1.39 0.45 -1.24
N VAL A 41 1.92 0.63 -0.04
CA VAL A 41 2.79 -0.37 0.59
C VAL A 41 1.97 -1.56 1.08
N GLU A 42 2.55 -2.74 1.02
CA GLU A 42 1.93 -3.96 1.53
C GLU A 42 1.70 -3.85 3.05
N PRO A 43 0.57 -4.37 3.57
CA PRO A 43 0.31 -4.37 5.00
C PRO A 43 1.35 -5.24 5.71
N ILE A 44 1.87 -4.76 6.85
CA ILE A 44 2.74 -5.55 7.70
C ILE A 44 1.91 -6.68 8.31
N THR A 45 2.19 -7.90 7.88
CA THR A 45 1.56 -9.13 8.36
C THR A 45 2.40 -9.77 9.47
N ALA A 46 1.75 -10.48 10.40
CA ALA A 46 2.43 -11.24 11.45
C ALA A 46 2.68 -12.70 11.01
N GLU A 47 2.25 -13.03 9.81
CA GLU A 47 2.38 -14.34 9.19
C GLU A 47 3.83 -14.59 8.77
N PHE A 48 4.50 -15.50 9.48
CA PHE A 48 5.80 -16.03 9.10
C PHE A 48 5.62 -17.47 8.59
N ALA A 49 6.07 -17.74 7.37
CA ALA A 49 6.11 -19.10 6.86
C ALA A 49 7.19 -19.90 7.63
N GLU A 50 6.83 -21.08 8.13
CA GLU A 50 7.80 -22.01 8.71
C GLU A 50 8.79 -22.43 7.60
N PRO A 51 10.11 -22.37 7.84
CA PRO A 51 11.09 -22.78 6.85
C PRO A 51 10.98 -24.29 6.56
N ASP A 52 11.44 -24.70 5.37
CA ASP A 52 11.33 -26.08 4.92
C ASP A 52 12.06 -27.04 5.88
N LYS A 53 11.30 -27.99 6.45
CA LYS A 53 11.77 -29.00 7.42
C LYS A 53 12.84 -29.93 6.83
N LYS A 54 12.93 -30.03 5.50
CA LYS A 54 14.02 -30.75 4.83
C LYS A 54 15.39 -30.18 5.20
N TYR A 55 15.48 -28.85 5.34
CA TYR A 55 16.73 -28.15 5.62
C TYR A 55 16.82 -27.64 7.06
N PHE A 56 15.68 -27.33 7.69
CA PHE A 56 15.60 -26.82 9.06
C PHE A 56 15.04 -27.90 10.00
N ASN A 57 15.88 -28.89 10.31
CA ASN A 57 15.53 -29.95 11.26
C ASN A 57 16.65 -30.15 12.30
N ALA A 58 16.37 -30.96 13.32
CA ALA A 58 17.28 -31.22 14.42
C ALA A 58 18.58 -31.94 14.01
N LYS A 59 18.62 -32.60 12.85
CA LYS A 59 19.81 -33.27 12.31
C LYS A 59 20.63 -32.36 11.38
N SER A 60 20.10 -31.20 11.00
CA SER A 60 20.78 -30.27 10.10
C SER A 60 22.07 -29.70 10.70
N ILE A 61 23.05 -29.41 9.84
CA ILE A 61 24.32 -28.77 10.25
C ILE A 61 24.03 -27.43 10.90
N ASN A 62 24.56 -27.22 12.12
CA ASN A 62 24.47 -25.94 12.79
C ASN A 62 25.78 -25.15 12.62
N PRO A 63 25.85 -24.18 11.69
CA PRO A 63 27.07 -23.43 11.41
C PRO A 63 27.45 -22.45 12.53
N THR A 64 26.61 -22.25 13.54
CA THR A 64 26.91 -21.37 14.69
C THR A 64 27.65 -22.08 15.82
N GLN A 65 27.85 -23.40 15.72
CA GLN A 65 28.64 -24.15 16.67
C GLN A 65 30.12 -24.08 16.30
N THR A 66 30.98 -23.87 17.29
CA THR A 66 32.44 -23.96 17.13
C THR A 66 32.81 -25.38 16.71
N ILE A 67 33.28 -25.55 15.48
CA ILE A 67 33.68 -26.85 14.94
C ILE A 67 35.12 -27.12 15.35
N GLU A 68 35.34 -28.16 16.15
CA GLU A 68 36.69 -28.67 16.44
C GLU A 68 37.09 -29.66 15.34
N ILE A 69 38.05 -29.27 14.50
CA ILE A 69 38.59 -30.14 13.44
C ILE A 69 39.31 -31.33 14.10
N GLY A 70 38.67 -32.50 14.15
CA GLY A 70 39.23 -33.74 14.70
C GLY A 70 38.33 -34.48 15.72
N GLY A 71 37.21 -33.90 16.16
CA GLY A 71 36.19 -34.59 16.95
C GLY A 71 35.08 -35.17 16.06
N ASN A 72 34.57 -36.37 16.38
CA ASN A 72 33.55 -37.13 15.63
C ASN A 72 32.45 -36.23 15.02
N GLY A 73 32.60 -35.88 13.74
CA GLY A 73 31.64 -35.11 12.97
C GLY A 73 30.51 -36.01 12.46
N ASN A 74 29.30 -35.47 12.37
CA ASN A 74 28.16 -36.15 11.73
C ASN A 74 28.48 -36.39 10.24
N GLU A 75 28.85 -37.63 9.87
CA GLU A 75 29.35 -37.97 8.53
C GLU A 75 28.29 -37.93 7.42
N ALA A 76 26.99 -37.90 7.77
CA ALA A 76 25.88 -37.86 6.81
C ALA A 76 24.86 -36.77 7.21
N PRO A 77 25.16 -35.48 6.95
CA PRO A 77 24.30 -34.37 7.36
C PRO A 77 22.98 -34.25 6.59
N PHE A 78 22.82 -34.97 5.47
CA PHE A 78 21.62 -34.96 4.66
C PHE A 78 21.29 -36.39 4.21
N GLU A 79 20.33 -37.03 4.88
CA GLU A 79 19.78 -38.31 4.43
C GLU A 79 18.91 -38.04 3.18
N ALA A 80 19.21 -38.72 2.07
CA ALA A 80 18.40 -38.65 0.87
C ALA A 80 17.13 -39.50 1.09
N ASP A 81 15.96 -38.87 1.03
CA ASP A 81 14.67 -39.57 1.09
C ASP A 81 14.61 -40.66 0.00
N SER A 82 14.60 -41.92 0.43
CA SER A 82 14.36 -43.08 -0.42
C SER A 82 12.88 -43.50 -0.31
N ASN A 83 12.04 -42.91 -1.16
CA ASN A 83 10.77 -43.48 -1.61
C ASN A 83 10.46 -43.01 -3.03
#